data_AF-A0A4Z0NB80-F1
#
_entry.id   AF-A0A4Z0NB80-F1
#
_cell.length_a   1.000
_cell.length_b   1.000
_cell.length_c   1.000
_cell.angle_alpha   90.00
_cell.angle_beta   90.00
_cell.angle_gamma   90.00
#
_symmetry.space_group_name_H-M   'P 1'
#
loop_
_entity.id
_entity.type
_entity.pdbx_description
1 polymer ?
#
loop_
_entity_poly.entity_id
_entity_poly.type
_entity_poly.pdbx_seq_one_letter_code
_entity_poly.pdbx_strand_id
1 'polypeptide(L)'
;MSRYVLTLLSAGVLALAACAAPPHADSPSRQLISGPFGLLLGASKDLGNSRADTVQLTAELRGAQRPDRLLAWAAANDLSVQWRPGERWAVVQGPPGAVAAALGVQVRDYRAGTGEQFYASPEQPAVPVALSNSVSGLGRILSYTPYHSSSPAFQPLDVPDHSLPPESLRTIYNVRPLAAAGYTGKNTTIVVFAFDGFDQADLDTYTDTYRLPKLTPEVLGGMPEQRNGEASMDLQVAHAVAPGARKVLVNARPTVEGGGTYVKIAELMSEVDRRFPGAVWSLSIGWGCDRLITGADLAPVRDAVATAISHGTSVFNASGDLAGLECKRGHDWAAPPGPADIGLDAVASLPEITTVGGTTLSTDENYRWLGEQAWSDGPLTQGSGGGVSALFDRPHWQTAVPDNTLRRLTPDVSAVADTSTGAVIVLNQQLVVGGGTSQAAPIWAGIAAVMNQFLIGNEGRALGDLNPTLYRVAAGATRPAFHDITLGTNAVAVAKPGYDMVTGLGSPDVDNLARDILDVQRGLA
;
A
#
# COMPACT_ATOMS: atom_id res chain seq x y z
N MET A 1 81.47 -70.38 -24.75
CA MET A 1 81.66 -71.84 -24.57
C MET A 1 80.31 -72.53 -24.71
N SER A 2 80.30 -73.65 -25.44
CA SER A 2 79.23 -74.63 -25.70
C SER A 2 78.10 -74.72 -24.67
N ARG A 3 76.84 -74.66 -25.13
CA ARG A 3 75.88 -75.79 -25.38
C ARG A 3 75.54 -76.61 -24.13
N TYR A 4 74.25 -76.83 -23.84
CA TYR A 4 73.56 -78.07 -24.20
C TYR A 4 72.03 -77.96 -24.11
N VAL A 5 71.41 -78.81 -24.92
CA VAL A 5 70.01 -78.94 -25.33
C VAL A 5 69.32 -80.02 -24.47
N LEU A 6 68.00 -79.97 -24.31
CA LEU A 6 67.19 -81.18 -24.48
C LEU A 6 65.78 -80.86 -24.99
N THR A 7 65.42 -81.60 -26.04
CA THR A 7 64.17 -81.63 -26.80
C THR A 7 63.33 -82.85 -26.38
N LEU A 8 62.04 -82.83 -26.70
CA LEU A 8 61.05 -83.92 -27.00
C LEU A 8 59.67 -83.35 -26.59
N LEU A 9 58.52 -83.49 -27.25
CA LEU A 9 58.07 -84.04 -28.54
C LEU A 9 56.64 -83.48 -28.80
N SER A 10 56.34 -83.27 -30.09
CA SER A 10 55.05 -83.07 -30.81
C SER A 10 53.87 -83.97 -30.37
N ALA A 11 52.57 -83.78 -30.69
CA ALA A 11 51.80 -82.97 -31.66
C ALA A 11 50.29 -82.99 -31.29
N GLY A 12 49.48 -82.10 -31.88
CA GLY A 12 48.02 -82.32 -32.02
C GLY A 12 47.17 -81.07 -32.26
N VAL A 13 46.84 -80.81 -33.53
CA VAL A 13 45.92 -79.79 -34.09
C VAL A 13 44.46 -80.28 -33.86
N LEU A 14 43.40 -79.49 -33.62
CA LEU A 14 42.68 -78.58 -34.53
C LEU A 14 41.38 -78.05 -33.87
N ALA A 15 40.86 -76.97 -34.44
CA ALA A 15 39.46 -76.51 -34.49
C ALA A 15 39.06 -75.29 -33.64
N LEU A 16 38.47 -74.34 -34.38
CA LEU A 16 38.04 -73.00 -34.00
C LEU A 16 36.97 -72.98 -32.92
N ALA A 17 37.12 -72.07 -31.96
CA ALA A 17 36.02 -71.42 -31.27
C ALA A 17 36.36 -69.93 -31.21
N ALA A 18 35.62 -69.12 -31.97
CA ALA A 18 35.69 -67.66 -31.90
C ALA A 18 35.28 -67.22 -30.48
N CYS A 19 36.24 -66.72 -29.72
CA CYS A 19 36.02 -66.21 -28.37
C CYS A 19 35.19 -64.91 -28.44
N ALA A 20 33.99 -64.95 -27.88
CA ALA A 20 33.38 -63.76 -27.30
C ALA A 20 33.96 -63.58 -25.89
N ALA A 21 34.68 -62.47 -25.66
CA ALA A 21 35.20 -62.05 -24.36
C ALA A 21 34.46 -60.78 -23.90
N PRO A 22 34.37 -60.53 -22.58
CA PRO A 22 33.28 -59.78 -21.93
C PRO A 22 33.40 -58.26 -22.07
N PRO A 23 32.32 -57.50 -21.80
CA PRO A 23 32.28 -56.06 -22.04
C PRO A 23 33.15 -55.32 -21.02
N HIS A 24 34.13 -54.56 -21.50
CA HIS A 24 34.79 -53.55 -20.69
C HIS A 24 33.92 -52.29 -20.64
N ALA A 25 33.38 -52.00 -19.46
CA ALA A 25 32.80 -50.72 -19.10
C ALA A 25 33.92 -49.73 -18.77
N ASP A 26 33.81 -48.51 -19.30
CA ASP A 26 33.86 -47.27 -18.50
C ASP A 26 33.54 -46.09 -19.44
N SER A 27 32.26 -45.95 -19.78
CA SER A 27 31.72 -44.63 -20.14
C SER A 27 31.51 -43.88 -18.82
N PRO A 28 31.93 -42.61 -18.67
CA PRO A 28 31.59 -41.85 -17.47
C PRO A 28 30.09 -41.93 -17.28
N SER A 29 29.66 -42.34 -16.09
CA SER A 29 28.23 -42.44 -15.76
C SER A 29 27.59 -41.10 -16.08
N ARG A 30 26.75 -41.07 -17.11
CA ARG A 30 26.03 -39.88 -17.55
C ARG A 30 25.11 -39.45 -16.40
N GLN A 31 25.57 -38.50 -15.61
CA GLN A 31 24.83 -38.04 -14.44
C GLN A 31 23.63 -37.23 -14.93
N LEU A 32 22.45 -37.84 -14.81
CA LEU A 32 21.21 -37.16 -15.12
C LEU A 32 21.00 -35.98 -14.17
N ILE A 33 20.49 -34.87 -14.70
CA ILE A 33 20.14 -33.69 -13.92
C ILE A 33 18.95 -34.06 -13.02
N SER A 34 19.15 -34.01 -11.71
CA SER A 34 18.13 -34.29 -10.70
C SER A 34 17.29 -33.04 -10.35
N GLY A 35 16.36 -33.18 -9.41
CA GLY A 35 15.54 -32.07 -8.92
C GLY A 35 14.44 -31.63 -9.90
N PRO A 36 14.01 -30.35 -9.87
CA PRO A 36 12.89 -29.85 -10.67
C PRO A 36 13.01 -30.10 -12.18
N PHE A 37 14.24 -30.07 -12.71
CA PHE A 37 14.48 -30.36 -14.11
C PHE A 37 14.29 -31.85 -14.42
N GLY A 38 14.82 -32.75 -13.59
CA GLY A 38 14.58 -34.19 -13.71
C GLY A 38 13.09 -34.55 -13.55
N LEU A 39 12.37 -33.85 -12.65
CA LEU A 39 10.92 -33.98 -12.48
C LEU A 39 10.15 -33.49 -13.72
N LEU A 40 10.52 -32.36 -14.31
CA LEU A 40 9.93 -31.86 -15.56
C LEU A 40 10.06 -32.90 -16.68
N LEU A 41 11.25 -33.47 -16.87
CA LEU A 41 11.48 -34.49 -17.90
C LEU A 41 10.74 -35.80 -17.58
N GLY A 42 10.74 -36.22 -16.31
CA GLY A 42 10.01 -37.43 -15.87
C GLY A 42 8.49 -37.31 -15.97
N ALA A 43 7.95 -36.10 -15.84
CA ALA A 43 6.54 -35.79 -16.01
C ALA A 43 6.15 -35.53 -17.49
N SER A 44 7.13 -35.43 -18.39
CA SER A 44 6.92 -35.19 -19.81
C SER A 44 7.02 -36.48 -20.61
N LYS A 45 6.30 -36.57 -21.73
CA LYS A 45 6.44 -37.68 -22.68
C LYS A 45 7.70 -37.48 -23.53
N ASP A 46 8.67 -38.35 -23.37
CA ASP A 46 9.87 -38.38 -24.22
C ASP A 46 9.51 -38.83 -25.65
N LEU A 47 9.85 -38.00 -26.64
CA LEU A 47 9.55 -38.20 -28.06
C LEU A 47 10.76 -38.74 -28.85
N GLY A 48 11.89 -38.99 -28.19
CA GLY A 48 13.14 -39.46 -28.79
C GLY A 48 14.11 -38.33 -29.15
N ASN A 49 15.06 -38.62 -30.04
CA ASN A 49 16.08 -37.65 -30.46
C ASN A 49 15.44 -36.37 -31.00
N SER A 50 15.98 -35.21 -30.59
CA SER A 50 15.45 -33.91 -30.96
C SER A 50 15.45 -33.71 -32.48
N ARG A 51 14.32 -33.25 -33.02
CA ARG A 51 14.14 -32.92 -34.44
C ARG A 51 14.14 -31.41 -34.69
N ALA A 52 14.43 -30.60 -33.67
CA ALA A 52 14.58 -29.16 -33.83
C ALA A 52 15.67 -28.81 -34.86
N ASP A 53 15.44 -27.76 -35.67
CA ASP A 53 16.40 -27.30 -36.67
C ASP A 53 17.70 -26.78 -36.04
N THR A 54 17.59 -26.21 -34.84
CA THR A 54 18.74 -25.70 -34.07
C THR A 54 18.46 -25.81 -32.59
N VAL A 55 19.49 -26.21 -31.84
CA VAL A 55 19.53 -26.22 -30.39
C VAL A 55 20.58 -25.24 -29.93
N GLN A 56 20.26 -24.50 -28.88
CA GLN A 56 21.16 -23.51 -28.29
C GLN A 56 21.41 -23.77 -26.81
N LEU A 57 22.60 -23.37 -26.35
CA LEU A 57 22.96 -23.27 -24.94
C LEU A 57 23.87 -22.06 -24.73
N THR A 58 23.87 -21.52 -23.51
CA THR A 58 24.76 -20.42 -23.14
C THR A 58 26.12 -20.97 -22.69
N ALA A 59 27.21 -20.33 -23.10
CA ALA A 59 28.54 -20.54 -22.57
C ALA A 59 28.98 -19.30 -21.80
N GLU A 60 29.29 -19.45 -20.52
CA GLU A 60 29.88 -18.40 -19.70
C GLU A 60 31.38 -18.32 -19.99
N LEU A 61 31.90 -17.13 -20.24
CA LEU A 61 33.28 -16.87 -20.61
C LEU A 61 34.07 -16.35 -19.41
N ARG A 62 35.35 -16.75 -19.32
CA ARG A 62 36.25 -16.28 -18.25
C ARG A 62 36.65 -14.81 -18.38
N GLY A 63 36.37 -14.17 -19.52
CA GLY A 63 36.72 -12.78 -19.78
C GLY A 63 35.83 -12.16 -20.85
N ALA A 64 35.94 -10.84 -20.99
CA ALA A 64 35.17 -10.03 -21.95
C ALA A 64 35.87 -9.86 -23.32
N GLN A 65 37.00 -10.54 -23.51
CA GLN A 65 37.72 -10.57 -24.78
C GLN A 65 37.01 -11.49 -25.75
N ARG A 66 37.23 -11.27 -27.06
CA ARG A 66 36.66 -12.13 -28.10
C ARG A 66 36.99 -13.60 -27.82
N PRO A 67 35.99 -14.50 -27.75
CA PRO A 67 36.23 -15.88 -27.32
C PRO A 67 36.71 -16.74 -28.50
N ASP A 68 37.89 -16.42 -29.05
CA ASP A 68 38.42 -17.01 -30.27
C ASP A 68 38.53 -18.55 -30.20
N ARG A 69 38.87 -19.08 -29.01
CA ARG A 69 38.90 -20.53 -28.78
C ARG A 69 37.51 -21.17 -28.84
N LEU A 70 36.49 -20.51 -28.31
CA LEU A 70 35.10 -20.99 -28.37
C LEU A 70 34.59 -20.92 -29.82
N LEU A 71 34.86 -19.82 -30.52
CA LEU A 71 34.51 -19.63 -31.93
C LEU A 71 35.12 -20.72 -32.82
N ALA A 72 36.43 -20.98 -32.67
CA ALA A 72 37.13 -22.00 -33.44
C ALA A 72 36.66 -23.42 -33.10
N TRP A 73 36.48 -23.72 -31.81
CA TRP A 73 35.97 -25.02 -31.37
C TRP A 73 34.56 -25.29 -31.90
N ALA A 74 33.67 -24.29 -31.85
CA ALA A 74 32.32 -24.42 -32.34
C ALA A 74 32.30 -24.68 -33.85
N ALA A 75 33.06 -23.91 -34.64
CA ALA A 75 33.15 -24.10 -36.08
C ALA A 75 33.68 -25.50 -36.46
N ALA A 76 34.63 -26.04 -35.69
CA ALA A 76 35.16 -27.39 -35.91
C ALA A 76 34.16 -28.53 -35.56
N ASN A 77 33.06 -28.21 -34.87
CA ASN A 77 32.02 -29.16 -34.45
C ASN A 77 30.67 -28.87 -35.13
N ASP A 78 30.67 -28.15 -36.25
CA ASP A 78 29.44 -27.73 -36.96
C ASP A 78 28.46 -26.90 -36.09
N LEU A 79 29.02 -26.14 -35.15
CA LEU A 79 28.31 -25.22 -34.28
C LEU A 79 28.67 -23.77 -34.63
N SER A 80 27.79 -22.86 -34.26
CA SER A 80 28.00 -21.42 -34.37
C SER A 80 27.95 -20.76 -33.00
N VAL A 81 28.64 -19.64 -32.86
CA VAL A 81 28.71 -18.87 -31.62
C VAL A 81 28.23 -17.46 -31.88
N GLN A 82 27.21 -17.04 -31.14
CA GLN A 82 26.77 -15.65 -31.11
C GLN A 82 27.37 -14.99 -29.87
N TRP A 83 28.17 -13.95 -30.08
CA TRP A 83 28.85 -13.21 -29.03
C TRP A 83 29.04 -11.75 -29.48
N ARG A 84 28.92 -10.79 -28.56
CA ARG A 84 29.17 -9.37 -28.84
C ARG A 84 30.36 -8.83 -28.04
N PRO A 85 31.10 -7.82 -28.57
CA PRO A 85 32.21 -7.19 -27.87
C PRO A 85 31.87 -6.78 -26.44
N GLY A 86 32.67 -7.23 -25.48
CA GLY A 86 32.52 -6.91 -24.07
C GLY A 86 31.64 -7.89 -23.27
N GLU A 87 30.92 -8.80 -23.93
CA GLU A 87 30.11 -9.81 -23.24
C GLU A 87 30.98 -10.90 -22.62
N ARG A 88 30.64 -11.32 -21.40
CA ARG A 88 31.29 -12.45 -20.69
C ARG A 88 30.51 -13.75 -20.84
N TRP A 89 29.67 -13.85 -21.87
CA TRP A 89 28.89 -15.03 -22.19
C TRP A 89 28.65 -15.04 -23.69
N ALA A 90 28.40 -16.22 -24.26
CA ALA A 90 28.06 -16.40 -25.66
C ALA A 90 26.95 -17.44 -25.80
N VAL A 91 26.18 -17.39 -26.89
CA VAL A 91 25.26 -18.49 -27.25
C VAL A 91 25.98 -19.42 -28.21
N VAL A 92 26.10 -20.68 -27.84
CA VAL A 92 26.54 -21.76 -28.73
C VAL A 92 25.30 -22.42 -29.30
N GLN A 93 25.21 -22.59 -30.61
CA GLN A 93 24.04 -23.18 -31.25
C GLN A 93 24.40 -24.00 -32.49
N GLY A 94 23.60 -25.02 -32.78
CA GLY A 94 23.74 -25.82 -34.00
C GLY A 94 22.71 -26.96 -34.05
N PRO A 95 22.79 -27.85 -35.05
CA PRO A 95 21.91 -29.00 -35.15
C PRO A 95 21.98 -29.88 -33.88
N PRO A 96 20.87 -30.46 -33.40
CA PRO A 96 20.83 -31.23 -32.15
C PRO A 96 21.86 -32.36 -32.10
N GLY A 97 22.09 -33.06 -33.23
CA GLY A 97 23.09 -34.12 -33.33
C GLY A 97 24.54 -33.63 -33.19
N ALA A 98 24.85 -32.46 -33.76
CA ALA A 98 26.16 -31.83 -33.64
C ALA A 98 26.42 -31.35 -32.20
N VAL A 99 25.42 -30.73 -31.56
CA VAL A 99 25.50 -30.30 -30.16
C VAL A 99 25.67 -31.51 -29.22
N ALA A 100 24.90 -32.57 -29.45
CA ALA A 100 24.99 -33.83 -28.69
C ALA A 100 26.37 -34.47 -28.79
N ALA A 101 26.91 -34.56 -30.01
CA ALA A 101 28.23 -35.13 -30.26
C ALA A 101 29.35 -34.28 -29.64
N ALA A 102 29.33 -32.97 -29.85
CA ALA A 102 30.36 -32.05 -29.39
C ALA A 102 30.47 -31.96 -27.86
N LEU A 103 29.33 -32.09 -27.16
CA LEU A 103 29.26 -31.95 -25.70
C LEU A 103 29.12 -33.29 -24.97
N GLY A 104 29.01 -34.41 -25.70
CA GLY A 104 28.90 -35.74 -25.11
C GLY A 104 27.59 -36.01 -24.37
N VAL A 105 26.52 -35.28 -24.69
CA VAL A 105 25.20 -35.36 -24.04
C VAL A 105 24.12 -35.78 -25.04
N GLN A 106 22.96 -36.25 -24.56
CA GLN A 106 21.78 -36.46 -25.41
C GLN A 106 20.96 -35.18 -25.54
N VAL A 107 20.37 -34.93 -26.71
CA VAL A 107 19.35 -33.88 -26.88
C VAL A 107 18.07 -34.52 -27.43
N ARG A 108 16.98 -34.41 -26.67
CA ARG A 108 15.72 -35.14 -26.91
C ARG A 108 14.54 -34.19 -26.94
N ASP A 109 13.53 -34.53 -27.73
CA ASP A 109 12.23 -33.83 -27.71
C ASP A 109 11.34 -34.43 -26.62
N TYR A 110 10.63 -33.57 -25.92
CA TYR A 110 9.69 -33.87 -24.86
C TYR A 110 8.36 -33.18 -25.14
N ARG A 111 7.27 -33.77 -24.66
CA ARG A 111 5.96 -33.13 -24.59
C ARG A 111 5.54 -32.97 -23.14
N ALA A 112 5.39 -31.72 -22.69
CA ALA A 112 4.90 -31.39 -21.36
C ALA A 112 3.44 -31.87 -21.18
N GLY A 113 3.00 -32.00 -19.93
CA GLY A 113 1.60 -32.31 -19.61
C GLY A 113 0.58 -31.28 -20.15
N THR A 114 1.03 -30.05 -20.43
CA THR A 114 0.26 -28.97 -21.08
C THR A 114 0.12 -29.16 -22.60
N GLY A 115 0.83 -30.12 -23.20
CA GLY A 115 0.85 -30.38 -24.64
C GLY A 115 1.97 -29.68 -25.41
N GLU A 116 2.68 -28.73 -24.78
CA GLU A 116 3.81 -28.02 -25.37
C GLU A 116 4.98 -28.97 -25.65
N GLN A 117 5.62 -28.83 -26.82
CA GLN A 117 6.79 -29.60 -27.20
C GLN A 117 8.05 -28.77 -27.00
N PHE A 118 9.08 -29.37 -26.42
CA PHE A 118 10.35 -28.73 -26.16
C PHE A 118 11.49 -29.74 -26.28
N TYR A 119 12.67 -29.28 -26.68
CA TYR A 119 13.90 -30.06 -26.57
C TYR A 119 14.58 -29.83 -25.22
N ALA A 120 15.21 -30.86 -24.69
CA ALA A 120 16.08 -30.77 -23.53
C ALA A 120 17.19 -31.82 -23.56
N SER A 121 18.27 -31.56 -22.83
CA SER A 121 19.22 -32.61 -22.47
C SER A 121 18.96 -33.07 -21.04
N PRO A 122 18.79 -34.37 -20.78
CA PRO A 122 18.69 -34.88 -19.41
C PRO A 122 20.04 -34.82 -18.67
N GLU A 123 21.13 -34.46 -19.35
CA GLU A 123 22.50 -34.43 -18.85
C GLU A 123 23.03 -32.99 -18.87
N GLN A 124 23.83 -32.61 -17.88
CA GLN A 124 24.49 -31.30 -17.89
C GLN A 124 25.77 -31.39 -18.72
N PRO A 125 25.90 -30.62 -19.83
CA PRO A 125 27.15 -30.63 -20.60
C PRO A 125 28.31 -30.09 -19.75
N ALA A 126 29.41 -30.84 -19.73
CA ALA A 126 30.66 -30.40 -19.14
C ALA A 126 31.40 -29.44 -20.09
N VAL A 127 32.15 -28.49 -19.56
CA VAL A 127 33.03 -27.65 -20.39
C VAL A 127 34.11 -28.54 -21.02
N PRO A 128 34.21 -28.62 -22.37
CA PRO A 128 35.27 -29.39 -23.01
C PRO A 128 36.66 -28.94 -22.54
N VAL A 129 37.58 -29.88 -22.34
CA VAL A 129 38.94 -29.57 -21.83
C VAL A 129 39.63 -28.49 -22.67
N ALA A 130 39.44 -28.52 -24.00
CA ALA A 130 39.96 -27.52 -24.92
C ALA A 130 39.45 -26.09 -24.66
N LEU A 131 38.28 -25.95 -24.02
CA LEU A 131 37.61 -24.69 -23.71
C LEU A 131 37.77 -24.24 -22.27
N SER A 132 38.34 -25.07 -21.38
CA SER A 132 38.45 -24.82 -19.94
C SER A 132 39.10 -23.48 -19.56
N ASN A 133 39.98 -22.96 -20.42
CA ASN A 133 40.69 -21.67 -20.24
C ASN A 133 39.89 -20.45 -20.71
N SER A 134 38.85 -20.64 -21.55
CA SER A 134 38.04 -19.55 -22.12
C SER A 134 36.59 -19.57 -21.64
N VAL A 135 36.05 -20.75 -21.34
CA VAL A 135 34.69 -20.98 -20.87
C VAL A 135 34.76 -21.43 -19.41
N SER A 136 34.04 -20.73 -18.53
CA SER A 136 33.92 -21.10 -17.11
C SER A 136 32.80 -22.09 -16.86
N GLY A 137 31.75 -22.07 -17.69
CA GLY A 137 30.58 -22.94 -17.53
C GLY A 137 29.71 -23.00 -18.79
N LEU A 138 28.90 -24.06 -18.88
CA LEU A 138 27.87 -24.21 -19.89
C LEU A 138 26.49 -24.24 -19.23
N GLY A 139 25.53 -23.55 -19.83
CA GLY A 139 24.12 -23.57 -19.43
C GLY A 139 23.44 -24.89 -19.77
N ARG A 140 22.16 -24.99 -19.42
CA ARG A 140 21.33 -26.15 -19.78
C ARG A 140 20.93 -26.09 -21.25
N ILE A 141 20.79 -27.27 -21.86
CA ILE A 141 20.08 -27.43 -23.13
C ILE A 141 18.60 -27.62 -22.77
N LEU A 142 17.80 -26.57 -22.94
CA LEU A 142 16.37 -26.54 -22.62
C LEU A 142 15.66 -25.46 -23.46
N SER A 143 14.60 -25.81 -24.18
CA SER A 143 13.71 -24.86 -24.88
C SER A 143 12.35 -24.67 -24.22
N TYR A 144 12.22 -25.06 -22.95
CA TYR A 144 11.01 -24.88 -22.16
C TYR A 144 11.26 -23.91 -21.02
N THR A 145 10.44 -22.86 -20.94
CA THR A 145 10.41 -21.96 -19.79
C THR A 145 8.96 -21.84 -19.33
N PRO A 146 8.60 -22.44 -18.18
CA PRO A 146 7.28 -22.19 -17.63
C PRO A 146 7.19 -20.71 -17.26
N TYR A 147 6.20 -20.01 -17.81
CA TYR A 147 5.85 -18.68 -17.38
C TYR A 147 4.53 -18.75 -16.62
N HIS A 148 4.41 -17.91 -15.60
CA HIS A 148 3.13 -17.58 -15.00
C HIS A 148 3.15 -16.08 -14.78
N SER A 149 2.00 -15.44 -14.87
CA SER A 149 1.83 -14.13 -14.30
C SER A 149 1.69 -14.31 -12.79
N SER A 150 2.57 -13.71 -12.00
CA SER A 150 2.35 -13.54 -10.57
C SER A 150 1.30 -12.44 -10.36
N SER A 151 0.06 -12.74 -10.74
CA SER A 151 -1.09 -11.91 -10.40
C SER A 151 -1.88 -12.67 -9.35
N PRO A 152 -2.10 -12.09 -8.15
CA PRO A 152 -3.21 -12.53 -7.33
C PRO A 152 -4.46 -12.47 -8.21
N ALA A 153 -5.20 -13.58 -8.30
CA ALA A 153 -6.47 -13.62 -9.04
C ALA A 153 -7.57 -12.77 -8.35
N PHE A 154 -7.30 -12.35 -7.11
CA PHE A 154 -8.15 -11.59 -6.22
C PHE A 154 -7.23 -10.95 -5.16
N GLN A 155 -7.40 -9.65 -4.91
CA GLN A 155 -6.93 -9.03 -3.67
C GLN A 155 -8.15 -9.12 -2.72
N PRO A 156 -8.21 -10.10 -1.80
CA PRO A 156 -9.25 -10.07 -0.79
C PRO A 156 -9.11 -8.75 -0.02
N LEU A 157 -10.16 -7.96 -0.03
CA LEU A 157 -10.28 -6.87 0.92
C LEU A 157 -10.69 -7.55 2.23
N ASP A 158 -9.92 -7.37 3.29
CA ASP A 158 -10.21 -7.96 4.61
C ASP A 158 -11.38 -7.25 5.32
N VAL A 159 -12.27 -6.64 4.54
CA VAL A 159 -13.52 -6.05 4.98
C VAL A 159 -14.67 -6.83 4.33
N PRO A 160 -15.64 -7.32 5.12
CA PRO A 160 -16.80 -8.03 4.58
C PRO A 160 -17.50 -7.19 3.49
N ASP A 161 -17.92 -7.85 2.41
CA ASP A 161 -18.61 -7.23 1.27
C ASP A 161 -17.87 -6.04 0.62
N HIS A 162 -16.54 -5.96 0.79
CA HIS A 162 -15.67 -4.92 0.20
C HIS A 162 -16.02 -3.48 0.61
N SER A 163 -16.79 -3.30 1.70
CA SER A 163 -17.25 -1.98 2.13
C SER A 163 -17.78 -1.97 3.57
N LEU A 164 -17.79 -0.81 4.22
CA LEU A 164 -18.19 -0.66 5.62
C LEU A 164 -19.61 -0.09 5.74
N PRO A 165 -20.62 -0.88 6.16
CA PRO A 165 -21.95 -0.34 6.44
C PRO A 165 -21.93 0.57 7.68
N PRO A 166 -22.92 1.46 7.88
CA PRO A 166 -22.82 2.53 8.88
C PRO A 166 -22.56 2.07 10.33
N GLU A 167 -23.15 0.94 10.74
CA GLU A 167 -22.97 0.39 12.09
C GLU A 167 -21.58 -0.25 12.30
N SER A 168 -20.88 -0.63 11.22
CA SER A 168 -19.53 -1.17 11.33
C SER A 168 -18.56 -0.11 11.85
N LEU A 169 -18.68 1.15 11.42
CA LEU A 169 -17.82 2.25 11.91
C LEU A 169 -17.91 2.41 13.43
N ARG A 170 -19.10 2.24 14.02
CA ARG A 170 -19.27 2.25 15.48
C ARG A 170 -18.67 1.03 16.16
N THR A 171 -18.64 -0.11 15.47
CA THR A 171 -18.03 -1.35 15.97
C THR A 171 -16.50 -1.25 15.94
N ILE A 172 -15.94 -0.85 14.79
CA ILE A 172 -14.51 -0.74 14.52
C ILE A 172 -13.83 0.19 15.51
N TYR A 173 -14.36 1.41 15.67
CA TYR A 173 -13.77 2.42 16.56
C TYR A 173 -14.31 2.35 18.00
N ASN A 174 -14.88 1.22 18.40
CA ASN A 174 -15.40 0.98 19.75
C ASN A 174 -16.34 2.08 20.30
N VAL A 175 -17.23 2.60 19.46
CA VAL A 175 -18.25 3.61 19.83
C VAL A 175 -19.48 2.96 20.47
N ARG A 176 -19.73 1.67 20.18
CA ARG A 176 -20.94 0.94 20.62
C ARG A 176 -21.21 0.98 22.13
N PRO A 177 -20.23 0.86 23.04
CA PRO A 177 -20.48 0.97 24.47
C PRO A 177 -21.13 2.32 24.86
N LEU A 178 -20.63 3.43 24.29
CA LEU A 178 -21.19 4.76 24.51
C LEU A 178 -22.58 4.90 23.87
N ALA A 179 -22.75 4.39 22.64
CA ALA A 179 -24.03 4.43 21.95
C ALA A 179 -25.13 3.63 22.70
N ALA A 180 -24.79 2.46 23.23
CA ALA A 180 -25.67 1.63 24.05
C ALA A 180 -26.07 2.32 25.37
N ALA A 181 -25.19 3.17 25.92
CA ALA A 181 -25.48 4.03 27.06
C ALA A 181 -26.29 5.30 26.69
N GLY A 182 -26.68 5.47 25.41
CA GLY A 182 -27.51 6.58 24.94
C GLY A 182 -26.73 7.80 24.43
N TYR A 183 -25.40 7.70 24.33
CA TYR A 183 -24.56 8.74 23.74
C TYR A 183 -24.50 8.56 22.22
N THR A 184 -25.34 9.28 21.50
CA THR A 184 -25.46 9.21 20.03
C THR A 184 -25.11 10.53 19.34
N GLY A 185 -24.48 11.47 20.07
CA GLY A 185 -24.19 12.83 19.64
C GLY A 185 -25.34 13.82 19.84
N LYS A 186 -26.38 13.45 20.61
CA LYS A 186 -27.51 14.35 20.91
C LYS A 186 -27.02 15.64 21.56
N ASN A 187 -27.72 16.73 21.27
CA ASN A 187 -27.38 18.09 21.74
C ASN A 187 -26.00 18.61 21.26
N THR A 188 -25.35 17.92 20.31
CA THR A 188 -24.18 18.43 19.62
C THR A 188 -24.54 18.79 18.19
N THR A 189 -23.89 19.83 17.65
CA THR A 189 -23.97 20.19 16.22
C THR A 189 -22.66 19.81 15.55
N ILE A 190 -22.76 19.09 14.43
CA ILE A 190 -21.64 18.85 13.51
C ILE A 190 -21.83 19.78 12.32
N VAL A 191 -20.82 20.61 12.05
CA VAL A 191 -20.75 21.52 10.92
C VAL A 191 -19.77 20.96 9.90
N VAL A 192 -20.26 20.68 8.68
CA VAL A 192 -19.47 20.19 7.54
C VAL A 192 -19.22 21.37 6.60
N PHE A 193 -17.95 21.71 6.39
CA PHE A 193 -17.57 22.72 5.40
C PHE A 193 -17.31 22.02 4.06
N ALA A 194 -18.04 22.43 3.01
CA ALA A 194 -17.97 21.76 1.71
C ALA A 194 -17.93 22.75 0.54
N PHE A 195 -17.33 22.32 -0.57
CA PHE A 195 -17.35 23.05 -1.84
C PHE A 195 -18.46 22.59 -2.80
N ASP A 196 -19.01 21.39 -2.59
CA ASP A 196 -20.17 20.88 -3.30
C ASP A 196 -21.35 20.72 -2.31
N GLY A 197 -22.53 20.39 -2.84
CA GLY A 197 -23.72 20.15 -2.04
C GLY A 197 -24.17 18.70 -2.13
N PHE A 198 -25.33 18.42 -1.55
CA PHE A 198 -25.92 17.09 -1.51
C PHE A 198 -27.31 17.07 -2.13
N ASP A 199 -27.76 15.88 -2.53
CA ASP A 199 -29.13 15.62 -2.91
C ASP A 199 -29.86 14.93 -1.76
N GLN A 200 -30.97 15.52 -1.30
CA GLN A 200 -31.72 15.01 -0.14
C GLN A 200 -32.20 13.57 -0.34
N ALA A 201 -32.50 13.17 -1.58
CA ALA A 201 -32.89 11.81 -1.93
C ALA A 201 -31.79 10.77 -1.63
N ASP A 202 -30.52 11.13 -1.75
CA ASP A 202 -29.39 10.26 -1.41
C ASP A 202 -29.33 10.04 0.10
N LEU A 203 -29.48 11.12 0.89
CA LEU A 203 -29.51 11.05 2.36
C LEU A 203 -30.74 10.27 2.88
N ASP A 204 -31.89 10.45 2.23
CA ASP A 204 -33.11 9.70 2.55
C ASP A 204 -32.94 8.21 2.23
N THR A 205 -32.41 7.89 1.06
CA THR A 205 -32.12 6.51 0.65
C THR A 205 -31.14 5.86 1.63
N TYR A 206 -30.07 6.56 2.02
CA TYR A 206 -29.10 6.07 2.99
C TYR A 206 -29.73 5.77 4.35
N THR A 207 -30.50 6.73 4.89
CA THR A 207 -31.15 6.55 6.19
C THR A 207 -32.22 5.48 6.17
N ASP A 208 -32.97 5.32 5.09
CA ASP A 208 -33.97 4.25 4.93
C ASP A 208 -33.31 2.87 4.78
N THR A 209 -32.24 2.78 3.99
CA THR A 209 -31.48 1.54 3.76
C THR A 209 -30.92 0.98 5.07
N TYR A 210 -30.34 1.86 5.89
CA TYR A 210 -29.66 1.48 7.12
C TYR A 210 -30.50 1.71 8.39
N ARG A 211 -31.77 2.10 8.24
CA ARG A 211 -32.71 2.35 9.34
C ARG A 211 -32.17 3.36 10.37
N LEU A 212 -31.48 4.38 9.87
CA LEU A 212 -30.96 5.50 10.67
C LEU A 212 -32.04 6.58 10.81
N PRO A 213 -31.93 7.46 11.82
CA PRO A 213 -32.78 8.64 11.90
C PRO A 213 -32.70 9.48 10.61
N LYS A 214 -33.78 10.17 10.27
CA LYS A 214 -33.78 11.04 9.09
C LYS A 214 -32.67 12.10 9.19
N LEU A 215 -31.95 12.28 8.09
CA LEU A 215 -30.83 13.21 7.97
C LEU A 215 -31.27 14.35 7.07
N THR A 216 -31.60 15.49 7.68
CA THR A 216 -32.04 16.70 6.96
C THR A 216 -31.15 17.86 7.39
N PRO A 217 -29.98 18.04 6.78
CA PRO A 217 -29.02 19.05 7.18
C PRO A 217 -29.55 20.47 6.94
N GLU A 218 -29.26 21.39 7.84
CA GLU A 218 -29.39 22.83 7.55
C GLU A 218 -28.27 23.26 6.59
N VAL A 219 -28.55 24.20 5.70
CA VAL A 219 -27.56 24.73 4.77
C VAL A 219 -27.30 26.21 5.05
N LEU A 220 -26.05 26.54 5.40
CA LEU A 220 -25.56 27.90 5.56
C LEU A 220 -24.82 28.34 4.30
N GLY A 221 -25.08 29.56 3.82
CA GLY A 221 -24.43 30.12 2.62
C GLY A 221 -25.05 29.66 1.30
N GLY A 222 -26.24 29.05 1.34
CA GLY A 222 -26.93 28.51 0.16
C GLY A 222 -26.37 27.18 -0.31
N MET A 223 -27.19 26.36 -0.97
CA MET A 223 -26.76 25.07 -1.47
C MET A 223 -25.85 25.26 -2.69
N PRO A 224 -24.63 24.69 -2.73
CA PRO A 224 -23.80 24.70 -3.93
C PRO A 224 -24.52 24.10 -5.14
N GLU A 225 -24.10 24.40 -6.36
CA GLU A 225 -24.71 23.79 -7.56
C GLU A 225 -24.13 22.41 -7.86
N GLN A 226 -22.84 22.22 -7.63
CA GLN A 226 -22.16 20.95 -7.90
C GLN A 226 -22.56 19.86 -6.89
N ARG A 227 -22.66 18.62 -7.36
CA ARG A 227 -23.02 17.41 -6.62
C ARG A 227 -21.98 16.33 -6.91
N ASN A 228 -20.76 16.54 -6.45
CA ASN A 228 -19.64 15.65 -6.76
C ASN A 228 -19.58 14.45 -5.79
N GLY A 229 -20.29 14.55 -4.67
CA GLY A 229 -20.51 13.47 -3.71
C GLY A 229 -19.78 13.66 -2.39
N GLU A 230 -18.93 14.68 -2.27
CA GLU A 230 -18.10 14.94 -1.08
C GLU A 230 -18.98 15.35 0.12
N ALA A 231 -19.81 16.39 -0.04
CA ALA A 231 -20.77 16.79 0.98
C ALA A 231 -21.74 15.65 1.36
N SER A 232 -22.17 14.84 0.38
CA SER A 232 -23.02 13.67 0.63
C SER A 232 -22.30 12.63 1.49
N MET A 233 -21.03 12.33 1.20
CA MET A 233 -20.20 11.41 1.98
C MET A 233 -20.01 11.92 3.40
N ASP A 234 -19.57 13.16 3.57
CA ASP A 234 -19.32 13.78 4.88
C ASP A 234 -20.53 13.69 5.81
N LEU A 235 -21.69 14.08 5.30
CA LEU A 235 -22.94 14.09 6.05
C LEU A 235 -23.37 12.67 6.42
N GLN A 236 -23.26 11.71 5.51
CA GLN A 236 -23.65 10.32 5.74
C GLN A 236 -22.72 9.65 6.75
N VAL A 237 -21.40 9.81 6.62
CA VAL A 237 -20.39 9.20 7.48
C VAL A 237 -20.43 9.79 8.90
N ALA A 238 -20.54 11.11 9.03
CA ALA A 238 -20.74 11.73 10.35
C ALA A 238 -22.07 11.29 10.99
N HIS A 239 -23.12 11.12 10.18
CA HIS A 239 -24.41 10.61 10.67
C HIS A 239 -24.36 9.12 11.05
N ALA A 240 -23.57 8.31 10.35
CA ALA A 240 -23.33 6.91 10.69
C ALA A 240 -22.76 6.80 12.10
N VAL A 241 -21.77 7.60 12.46
CA VAL A 241 -21.17 7.55 13.79
C VAL A 241 -22.08 8.20 14.84
N ALA A 242 -22.57 9.42 14.59
CA ALA A 242 -23.32 10.23 15.54
C ALA A 242 -24.73 10.57 15.04
N PRO A 243 -25.67 9.62 14.99
CA PRO A 243 -26.97 9.81 14.34
C PRO A 243 -27.85 10.84 15.08
N GLY A 244 -27.61 11.05 16.38
CA GLY A 244 -28.34 12.00 17.21
C GLY A 244 -27.87 13.45 17.12
N ALA A 245 -26.72 13.71 16.50
CA ALA A 245 -26.20 15.07 16.31
C ALA A 245 -27.03 15.85 15.28
N ARG A 246 -27.13 17.18 15.44
CA ARG A 246 -27.61 18.09 14.38
C ARG A 246 -26.52 18.21 13.31
N LYS A 247 -26.90 18.23 12.04
CA LYS A 247 -25.97 18.39 10.90
C LYS A 247 -26.22 19.72 10.23
N VAL A 248 -25.14 20.45 9.95
CA VAL A 248 -25.16 21.69 9.19
C VAL A 248 -24.14 21.57 8.08
N LEU A 249 -24.55 21.81 6.84
CA LEU A 249 -23.66 22.01 5.70
C LEU A 249 -23.35 23.51 5.57
N VAL A 250 -22.08 23.86 5.47
CA VAL A 250 -21.61 25.22 5.20
C VAL A 250 -21.01 25.25 3.81
N ASN A 251 -21.59 26.09 2.95
CA ASN A 251 -21.06 26.33 1.62
C ASN A 251 -19.79 27.19 1.70
N ALA A 252 -18.64 26.55 1.53
CA ALA A 252 -17.33 27.19 1.51
C ALA A 252 -16.92 27.66 0.10
N ARG A 253 -17.71 27.36 -0.95
CA ARG A 253 -17.34 27.67 -2.34
C ARG A 253 -17.00 29.15 -2.59
N PRO A 254 -17.71 30.13 -2.03
CA PRO A 254 -17.36 31.56 -2.23
C PRO A 254 -15.98 31.96 -1.70
N THR A 255 -15.36 31.17 -0.81
CA THR A 255 -14.02 31.48 -0.27
C THR A 255 -12.91 31.36 -1.31
N VAL A 256 -13.12 30.53 -2.35
CA VAL A 256 -12.16 30.31 -3.43
C VAL A 256 -12.48 31.12 -4.69
N GLU A 257 -13.48 31.99 -4.63
CA GLU A 257 -13.87 32.87 -5.74
C GLU A 257 -13.25 34.27 -5.58
N GLY A 258 -12.58 34.78 -6.61
CA GLY A 258 -11.91 36.08 -6.56
C GLY A 258 -10.72 36.12 -5.59
N GLY A 259 -10.32 37.32 -5.16
CA GLY A 259 -9.20 37.51 -4.22
C GLY A 259 -9.59 37.40 -2.74
N GLY A 260 -8.59 37.39 -1.86
CA GLY A 260 -8.78 37.47 -0.40
C GLY A 260 -9.19 36.15 0.27
N THR A 261 -8.84 35.01 -0.31
CA THR A 261 -9.26 33.66 0.13
C THR A 261 -9.16 33.45 1.64
N TYR A 262 -8.00 33.67 2.26
CA TYR A 262 -7.82 33.40 3.69
C TYR A 262 -8.61 34.35 4.61
N VAL A 263 -8.87 35.58 4.18
CA VAL A 263 -9.77 36.50 4.90
C VAL A 263 -11.22 35.99 4.82
N LYS A 264 -11.67 35.54 3.64
CA LYS A 264 -13.01 34.99 3.46
C LYS A 264 -13.22 33.69 4.25
N ILE A 265 -12.20 32.85 4.34
CA ILE A 265 -12.23 31.65 5.20
C ILE A 265 -12.43 32.07 6.66
N ALA A 266 -11.65 33.04 7.14
CA ALA A 266 -11.77 33.54 8.51
C ALA A 266 -13.15 34.16 8.80
N GLU A 267 -13.70 34.93 7.87
CA GLU A 267 -15.05 35.49 7.96
C GLU A 267 -16.12 34.39 8.02
N LEU A 268 -16.02 33.37 7.16
CA LEU A 268 -16.91 32.22 7.15
C LEU A 268 -16.85 31.44 8.47
N MET A 269 -15.64 31.12 8.96
CA MET A 269 -15.44 30.43 10.23
C MET A 269 -15.97 31.25 11.42
N SER A 270 -15.77 32.57 11.41
CA SER A 270 -16.30 33.48 12.43
C SER A 270 -17.84 33.53 12.40
N GLU A 271 -18.46 33.51 11.22
CA GLU A 271 -19.90 33.43 11.10
C GLU A 271 -20.44 32.10 11.64
N VAL A 272 -19.80 30.99 11.29
CA VAL A 272 -20.16 29.65 11.76
C VAL A 272 -20.06 29.58 13.28
N ASP A 273 -18.96 30.04 13.87
CA ASP A 273 -18.78 30.06 15.33
C ASP A 273 -19.86 30.91 16.02
N ARG A 274 -20.17 32.09 15.49
CA ARG A 274 -21.24 32.95 16.03
C ARG A 274 -22.61 32.28 15.98
N ARG A 275 -22.90 31.50 14.94
CA ARG A 275 -24.21 30.81 14.77
C ARG A 275 -24.29 29.50 15.56
N PHE A 276 -23.17 28.80 15.68
CA PHE A 276 -23.07 27.46 16.25
C PHE A 276 -21.86 27.35 17.21
N PRO A 277 -21.83 28.13 18.30
CA PRO A 277 -20.69 28.12 19.22
C PRO A 277 -20.55 26.75 19.87
N GLY A 278 -19.30 26.26 19.95
CA GLY A 278 -19.01 24.94 20.53
C GLY A 278 -19.38 23.76 19.63
N ALA A 279 -19.66 23.99 18.35
CA ALA A 279 -19.92 22.92 17.39
C ALA A 279 -18.66 22.07 17.11
N VAL A 280 -18.86 20.89 16.54
CA VAL A 280 -17.76 20.10 15.97
C VAL A 280 -17.66 20.43 14.50
N TRP A 281 -16.49 20.86 14.03
CA TRP A 281 -16.25 21.20 12.64
C TRP A 281 -15.54 20.06 11.92
N SER A 282 -16.08 19.68 10.76
CA SER A 282 -15.49 18.71 9.83
C SER A 282 -15.14 19.43 8.54
N LEU A 283 -13.88 19.31 8.14
CA LEU A 283 -13.36 19.84 6.89
C LEU A 283 -12.76 18.67 6.10
N SER A 284 -13.43 18.31 5.01
CA SER A 284 -12.96 17.36 3.99
C SER A 284 -12.35 18.08 2.79
N ILE A 285 -12.24 19.41 2.88
CA ILE A 285 -11.79 20.31 1.83
C ILE A 285 -10.47 20.99 2.20
N GLY A 286 -9.70 21.34 1.18
CA GLY A 286 -8.40 21.99 1.33
C GLY A 286 -8.30 23.35 0.64
N TRP A 287 -7.37 24.19 1.09
CA TRP A 287 -7.11 25.53 0.54
C TRP A 287 -5.63 25.72 0.17
N GLY A 288 -5.22 24.99 -0.85
CA GLY A 288 -3.84 25.00 -1.33
C GLY A 288 -2.88 24.31 -0.38
N CYS A 289 -1.58 24.40 -0.66
CA CYS A 289 -0.57 23.77 0.16
C CYS A 289 0.30 24.77 0.93
N ASP A 290 0.91 24.30 2.01
CA ASP A 290 1.69 25.09 2.95
C ASP A 290 3.00 25.66 2.38
N ARG A 291 3.47 25.21 1.20
CA ARG A 291 4.61 25.82 0.49
C ARG A 291 4.25 26.89 -0.54
N LEU A 292 2.96 27.04 -0.86
CA LEU A 292 2.50 28.07 -1.82
C LEU A 292 2.19 29.41 -1.15
N ILE A 293 2.19 29.45 0.18
CA ILE A 293 1.77 30.59 0.99
C ILE A 293 2.70 30.79 2.18
N THR A 294 2.46 31.84 2.96
CA THR A 294 3.22 32.14 4.18
C THR A 294 2.35 32.00 5.43
N GLY A 295 2.98 31.88 6.60
CA GLY A 295 2.26 31.87 7.87
C GLY A 295 1.45 33.15 8.13
N ALA A 296 1.82 34.27 7.52
CA ALA A 296 1.08 35.53 7.61
C ALA A 296 -0.24 35.49 6.82
N ASP A 297 -0.28 34.78 5.69
CA ASP A 297 -1.50 34.62 4.88
C ASP A 297 -2.58 33.85 5.66
N LEU A 298 -2.17 32.89 6.50
CA LEU A 298 -3.06 32.09 7.35
C LEU A 298 -3.41 32.73 8.69
N ALA A 299 -2.81 33.86 9.05
CA ALA A 299 -3.06 34.50 10.35
C ALA A 299 -4.55 34.79 10.64
N PRO A 300 -5.37 35.27 9.67
CA PRO A 300 -6.80 35.46 9.89
C PRO A 300 -7.54 34.15 10.21
N VAL A 301 -7.20 33.06 9.51
CA VAL A 301 -7.84 31.75 9.71
C VAL A 301 -7.49 31.20 11.08
N ARG A 302 -6.22 31.34 11.50
CA ARG A 302 -5.78 30.93 12.84
C ARG A 302 -6.52 31.64 13.95
N ASP A 303 -6.71 32.96 13.82
CA ASP A 303 -7.42 33.76 14.81
C ASP A 303 -8.91 33.33 14.93
N ALA A 304 -9.57 33.11 13.78
CA ALA A 304 -10.95 32.61 13.76
C ALA A 304 -11.09 31.22 14.39
N VAL A 305 -10.18 30.29 14.06
CA VAL A 305 -10.17 28.93 14.64
C VAL A 305 -9.86 28.96 16.13
N ALA A 306 -8.87 29.72 16.57
CA ALA A 306 -8.53 29.86 17.99
C ALA A 306 -9.69 30.46 18.79
N THR A 307 -10.38 31.45 18.22
CA THR A 307 -11.60 32.03 18.82
C THR A 307 -12.69 30.98 18.97
N ALA A 308 -12.97 30.20 17.91
CA ALA A 308 -13.98 29.15 17.97
C ALA A 308 -13.64 28.07 19.01
N ILE A 309 -12.37 27.66 19.08
CA ILE A 309 -11.87 26.72 20.09
C ILE A 309 -12.10 27.25 21.51
N SER A 310 -11.93 28.56 21.74
CA SER A 310 -12.20 29.18 23.04
C SER A 310 -13.68 29.10 23.45
N HIS A 311 -14.60 28.93 22.50
CA HIS A 311 -16.02 28.66 22.72
C HIS A 311 -16.35 27.16 22.81
N GLY A 312 -15.34 26.28 22.80
CA GLY A 312 -15.48 24.83 22.93
C GLY A 312 -15.59 24.08 21.60
N THR A 313 -15.35 24.75 20.46
CA THR A 313 -15.36 24.11 19.14
C THR A 313 -14.16 23.16 19.01
N SER A 314 -14.39 21.97 18.46
CA SER A 314 -13.32 21.07 18.03
C SER A 314 -13.30 20.99 16.51
N VAL A 315 -12.10 21.09 15.91
CA VAL A 315 -11.95 21.23 14.45
C VAL A 315 -11.13 20.07 13.91
N PHE A 316 -11.71 19.32 12.98
CA PHE A 316 -11.09 18.19 12.30
C PHE A 316 -10.94 18.51 10.81
N ASN A 317 -9.72 18.37 10.29
CA ASN A 317 -9.46 18.56 8.86
C ASN A 317 -8.74 17.35 8.27
N ALA A 318 -9.19 16.90 7.11
CA ALA A 318 -8.56 15.87 6.30
C ALA A 318 -7.10 16.26 5.99
N SER A 319 -6.16 15.33 6.19
CA SER A 319 -4.74 15.61 6.00
C SER A 319 -4.33 15.81 4.54
N GLY A 320 -5.16 15.35 3.61
CA GLY A 320 -4.84 15.26 2.19
C GLY A 320 -4.78 13.80 1.71
N ASP A 321 -4.93 13.64 0.41
CA ASP A 321 -5.07 12.33 -0.26
C ASP A 321 -3.93 12.04 -1.23
N LEU A 322 -2.90 12.89 -1.26
CA LEU A 322 -1.74 12.77 -2.15
C LEU A 322 -0.49 12.27 -1.45
N ALA A 323 -0.63 11.45 -0.40
CA ALA A 323 0.47 10.78 0.27
C ALA A 323 1.59 11.73 0.76
N GLY A 324 1.27 12.96 1.17
CA GLY A 324 2.25 13.98 1.60
C GLY A 324 2.79 14.87 0.46
N LEU A 325 2.16 14.79 -0.72
CA LEU A 325 2.49 15.57 -1.92
C LEU A 325 1.37 16.58 -2.25
N GLU A 326 0.78 17.23 -1.25
CA GLU A 326 -0.35 18.14 -1.47
C GLU A 326 0.02 19.36 -2.36
N CYS A 327 1.30 19.73 -2.44
CA CYS A 327 1.74 20.77 -3.36
C CYS A 327 1.74 20.34 -4.83
N LYS A 328 1.56 19.05 -5.14
CA LYS A 328 1.36 18.57 -6.51
C LYS A 328 0.12 19.19 -7.17
N ARG A 329 -0.91 19.52 -6.37
CA ARG A 329 -2.17 20.14 -6.84
C ARG A 329 -1.95 21.53 -7.46
N GLY A 330 -0.79 22.15 -7.25
CA GLY A 330 -0.42 23.44 -7.83
C GLY A 330 0.06 23.39 -9.28
N HIS A 331 0.22 22.21 -9.89
CA HIS A 331 0.84 22.00 -11.20
C HIS A 331 0.06 20.96 -12.05
N ASP A 332 0.63 20.55 -13.19
CA ASP A 332 0.12 19.47 -14.03
C ASP A 332 0.01 18.14 -13.26
N TRP A 333 -1.23 17.66 -13.07
CA TRP A 333 -1.53 16.40 -12.39
C TRP A 333 -0.84 15.19 -13.05
N ALA A 334 -0.50 15.27 -14.33
CA ALA A 334 0.19 14.21 -15.06
C ALA A 334 1.72 14.23 -14.89
N ALA A 335 2.30 15.28 -14.29
CA ALA A 335 3.73 15.34 -14.04
C ALA A 335 4.16 14.32 -12.97
N PRO A 336 5.31 13.64 -13.13
CA PRO A 336 5.90 12.81 -12.08
C PRO A 336 6.15 13.62 -10.81
N PRO A 337 5.89 13.07 -9.61
CA PRO A 337 6.13 13.80 -8.37
C PRO A 337 7.62 14.08 -8.15
N GLY A 338 7.92 15.27 -7.66
CA GLY A 338 9.27 15.69 -7.28
C GLY A 338 9.31 16.39 -5.92
N PRO A 339 10.51 16.79 -5.45
CA PRO A 339 10.67 17.40 -4.12
C PRO A 339 9.85 18.69 -3.90
N ALA A 340 9.51 19.41 -4.97
CA ALA A 340 8.68 20.62 -4.90
C ALA A 340 7.18 20.32 -4.66
N ASP A 341 6.75 19.09 -4.91
CA ASP A 341 5.37 18.67 -4.71
C ASP A 341 5.11 18.21 -3.27
N ILE A 342 6.16 17.96 -2.49
CA ILE A 342 6.05 17.68 -1.06
C ILE A 342 5.38 18.88 -0.39
N GLY A 343 4.42 18.63 0.49
CA GLY A 343 3.73 19.65 1.25
C GLY A 343 2.44 19.16 1.85
N LEU A 344 1.89 19.98 2.72
CA LEU A 344 0.67 19.69 3.46
C LEU A 344 -0.44 20.62 2.99
N ASP A 345 -1.70 20.25 3.19
CA ASP A 345 -2.79 21.21 3.05
C ASP A 345 -2.57 22.40 4.00
N ALA A 346 -2.71 23.61 3.47
CA ALA A 346 -2.37 24.84 4.19
C ALA A 346 -3.20 24.99 5.48
N VAL A 347 -4.51 24.76 5.41
CA VAL A 347 -5.40 24.93 6.56
C VAL A 347 -5.32 23.73 7.49
N ALA A 348 -5.26 22.51 6.97
CA ALA A 348 -5.05 21.32 7.78
C ALA A 348 -3.70 21.40 8.54
N SER A 349 -2.71 22.11 8.00
CA SER A 349 -1.41 22.27 8.66
C SER A 349 -1.42 23.16 9.91
N LEU A 350 -2.52 23.85 10.23
CA LEU A 350 -2.64 24.73 11.39
C LEU A 350 -2.49 23.96 12.73
N PRO A 351 -1.67 24.45 13.70
CA PRO A 351 -1.54 23.83 15.03
C PRO A 351 -2.83 23.68 15.82
N GLU A 352 -3.79 24.57 15.61
CA GLU A 352 -5.08 24.63 16.29
C GLU A 352 -6.06 23.55 15.78
N ILE A 353 -5.80 22.95 14.61
CA ILE A 353 -6.67 21.96 13.98
C ILE A 353 -6.16 20.55 14.29
N THR A 354 -7.07 19.63 14.62
CA THR A 354 -6.76 18.21 14.66
C THR A 354 -6.74 17.66 13.24
N THR A 355 -5.53 17.40 12.71
CA THR A 355 -5.38 16.85 11.36
C THR A 355 -5.64 15.36 11.36
N VAL A 356 -6.46 14.88 10.43
CA VAL A 356 -6.90 13.48 10.36
C VAL A 356 -6.31 12.80 9.12
N GLY A 357 -5.43 11.84 9.34
CA GLY A 357 -4.85 10.96 8.34
C GLY A 357 -5.71 9.75 7.99
N GLY A 358 -5.17 8.88 7.15
CA GLY A 358 -5.86 7.76 6.54
C GLY A 358 -5.22 6.40 6.78
N THR A 359 -6.07 5.40 7.03
CA THR A 359 -5.68 3.98 7.14
C THR A 359 -6.39 3.10 6.11
N THR A 360 -5.80 1.95 5.82
CA THR A 360 -6.42 0.78 5.19
C THR A 360 -6.78 -0.21 6.28
N LEU A 361 -8.05 -0.61 6.37
CA LEU A 361 -8.60 -1.36 7.50
C LEU A 361 -8.79 -2.86 7.21
N SER A 362 -8.57 -3.69 8.23
CA SER A 362 -8.93 -5.11 8.25
C SER A 362 -9.88 -5.41 9.41
N THR A 363 -10.90 -6.22 9.16
CA THR A 363 -11.94 -6.58 10.14
C THR A 363 -12.32 -8.06 10.12
N ASP A 364 -12.91 -8.55 11.21
CA ASP A 364 -13.52 -9.88 11.23
C ASP A 364 -14.88 -9.88 10.49
N GLU A 365 -15.51 -11.06 10.37
CA GLU A 365 -16.83 -11.23 9.75
C GLU A 365 -17.96 -10.42 10.41
N ASN A 366 -17.73 -9.90 11.63
CA ASN A 366 -18.66 -9.10 12.41
C ASN A 366 -18.23 -7.62 12.47
N TYR A 367 -17.31 -7.21 11.60
CA TYR A 367 -16.73 -5.86 11.54
C TYR A 367 -16.03 -5.42 12.83
N ARG A 368 -15.47 -6.34 13.62
CA ARG A 368 -14.54 -5.98 14.69
C ARG A 368 -13.18 -5.64 14.09
N TRP A 369 -12.52 -4.63 14.65
CA TRP A 369 -11.17 -4.25 14.26
C TRP A 369 -10.20 -5.43 14.43
N LEU A 370 -9.43 -5.74 13.38
CA LEU A 370 -8.33 -6.72 13.43
C LEU A 370 -6.96 -6.07 13.25
N GLY A 371 -6.88 -5.04 12.41
CA GLY A 371 -5.64 -4.34 12.13
C GLY A 371 -5.84 -3.19 11.15
N GLU A 372 -4.89 -2.27 11.13
CA GLU A 372 -4.81 -1.17 10.17
C GLU A 372 -3.39 -1.02 9.63
N GLN A 373 -3.29 -0.56 8.40
CA GLN A 373 -2.05 -0.12 7.76
C GLN A 373 -2.20 1.33 7.31
N ALA A 374 -1.09 2.04 7.15
CA ALA A 374 -1.12 3.36 6.53
C ALA A 374 -1.70 3.27 5.11
N TRP A 375 -2.67 4.13 4.80
CA TRP A 375 -3.24 4.17 3.46
C TRP A 375 -2.24 4.77 2.47
N SER A 376 -1.84 3.98 1.45
CA SER A 376 -0.99 4.45 0.37
C SER A 376 -1.16 3.61 -0.90
N ASP A 377 -1.38 4.29 -2.01
CA ASP A 377 -1.26 3.80 -3.38
C ASP A 377 -0.15 4.58 -4.10
N GLY A 378 1.07 4.05 -4.04
CA GLY A 378 2.25 4.67 -4.62
C GLY A 378 2.12 4.95 -6.12
N PRO A 379 1.70 3.98 -6.96
CA PRO A 379 1.46 4.20 -8.39
C PRO A 379 0.48 5.33 -8.70
N LEU A 380 -0.58 5.49 -7.89
CA LEU A 380 -1.56 6.56 -8.08
C LEU A 380 -1.17 7.87 -7.39
N THR A 381 -0.06 7.90 -6.65
CA THR A 381 0.32 9.04 -5.79
C THR A 381 -0.83 9.40 -4.84
N GLN A 382 -1.56 8.39 -4.36
CA GLN A 382 -2.67 8.54 -3.43
C GLN A 382 -2.29 7.95 -2.08
N GLY A 383 -2.89 8.46 -1.02
CA GLY A 383 -2.63 7.97 0.33
C GLY A 383 -2.75 9.06 1.37
N SER A 384 -2.57 8.66 2.63
CA SER A 384 -2.62 9.57 3.78
C SER A 384 -1.64 10.73 3.62
N GLY A 385 -2.17 11.94 3.63
CA GLY A 385 -1.40 13.15 3.84
C GLY A 385 -0.65 13.12 5.18
N GLY A 386 0.44 13.84 5.26
CA GLY A 386 1.28 13.83 6.45
C GLY A 386 2.72 14.24 6.15
N GLY A 387 3.41 14.70 7.18
CA GLY A 387 4.77 15.19 7.06
C GLY A 387 5.06 16.34 8.01
N VAL A 388 5.97 17.21 7.57
CA VAL A 388 6.48 18.34 8.34
C VAL A 388 5.97 19.64 7.72
N SER A 389 5.33 20.48 8.54
CA SER A 389 4.86 21.79 8.10
C SER A 389 6.03 22.68 7.67
N ALA A 390 5.85 23.36 6.54
CA ALA A 390 6.75 24.41 6.07
C ALA A 390 6.57 25.73 6.83
N LEU A 391 5.43 25.92 7.51
CA LEU A 391 4.98 27.21 8.04
C LEU A 391 5.07 27.32 9.57
N PHE A 392 4.70 26.27 10.29
CA PHE A 392 4.45 26.36 11.73
C PHE A 392 5.52 25.64 12.53
N ASP A 393 5.98 26.32 13.59
CA ASP A 393 6.85 25.71 14.60
C ASP A 393 6.12 24.60 15.34
N ARG A 394 6.91 23.69 15.90
CA ARG A 394 6.40 22.56 16.65
C ARG A 394 5.64 23.03 17.89
N PRO A 395 4.34 22.69 18.03
CA PRO A 395 3.58 23.02 19.21
C PRO A 395 4.13 22.30 20.45
N HIS A 396 4.00 22.94 21.62
CA HIS A 396 4.55 22.43 22.88
C HIS A 396 4.02 21.05 23.27
N TRP A 397 2.76 20.73 22.96
CA TRP A 397 2.18 19.41 23.24
C TRP A 397 2.81 18.31 22.38
N GLN A 398 3.37 18.67 21.22
CA GLN A 398 3.99 17.73 20.30
C GLN A 398 5.42 17.40 20.70
N THR A 399 6.02 18.06 21.72
CA THR A 399 7.38 17.78 22.18
C THR A 399 7.54 16.42 22.85
N ALA A 400 6.43 15.78 23.26
CA ALA A 400 6.42 14.43 23.80
C ALA A 400 6.71 13.36 22.73
N VAL A 401 6.57 13.69 21.44
CA VAL A 401 6.93 12.81 20.33
C VAL A 401 8.47 12.69 20.24
N PRO A 402 9.05 11.47 20.19
CA PRO A 402 10.51 11.26 20.11
C PRO A 402 11.04 11.51 18.69
N ASP A 403 10.92 12.74 18.22
CA ASP A 403 11.42 13.26 16.94
C ASP A 403 12.14 14.59 17.20
N ASN A 404 13.19 14.93 16.44
CA ASN A 404 13.98 16.17 16.65
C ASN A 404 13.54 17.33 15.74
N THR A 405 12.53 17.12 14.90
CA THR A 405 11.99 18.15 14.02
C THR A 405 11.40 19.30 14.83
N LEU A 406 11.74 20.54 14.46
CA LEU A 406 11.34 21.76 15.17
C LEU A 406 10.05 22.40 14.62
N ARG A 407 9.42 21.77 13.62
CA ARG A 407 8.19 22.21 12.97
C ARG A 407 7.01 21.31 13.37
N ARG A 408 5.79 21.79 13.16
CA ARG A 408 4.57 21.00 13.37
C ARG A 408 4.60 19.73 12.52
N LEU A 409 4.29 18.61 13.15
CA LEU A 409 4.16 17.30 12.52
C LEU A 409 2.69 16.99 12.23
N THR A 410 2.41 16.30 11.13
CA THR A 410 1.05 15.90 10.71
C THR A 410 1.03 14.47 10.20
N PRO A 411 -0.12 13.75 10.27
CA PRO A 411 -1.37 14.15 10.94
C PRO A 411 -1.29 14.03 12.47
N ASP A 412 -2.38 14.36 13.19
CA ASP A 412 -2.47 14.16 14.65
C ASP A 412 -3.07 12.78 14.98
N VAL A 413 -4.08 12.36 14.23
CA VAL A 413 -4.79 11.08 14.39
C VAL A 413 -5.16 10.53 13.01
N SER A 414 -5.73 9.34 12.94
CA SER A 414 -6.18 8.74 11.67
C SER A 414 -7.49 7.97 11.82
N ALA A 415 -8.12 7.67 10.68
CA ALA A 415 -9.22 6.72 10.55
C ALA A 415 -9.24 6.15 9.13
N VAL A 416 -10.15 5.21 8.86
CA VAL A 416 -10.24 4.50 7.58
C VAL A 416 -10.50 5.47 6.44
N ALA A 417 -9.63 5.41 5.44
CA ALA A 417 -9.60 6.32 4.29
C ALA A 417 -9.42 5.57 2.97
N ASP A 418 -8.81 4.39 2.97
CA ASP A 418 -8.62 3.64 1.73
C ASP A 418 -9.98 3.25 1.13
N THR A 419 -10.24 3.66 -0.11
CA THR A 419 -11.46 3.32 -0.88
C THR A 419 -11.69 1.82 -1.02
N SER A 420 -10.64 1.01 -0.90
CA SER A 420 -10.75 -0.45 -0.92
C SER A 420 -11.32 -1.03 0.39
N THR A 421 -11.34 -0.24 1.46
CA THR A 421 -11.84 -0.63 2.78
C THR A 421 -12.81 0.41 3.35
N GLY A 422 -13.35 1.28 2.49
CA GLY A 422 -14.08 2.49 2.88
C GLY A 422 -15.54 2.27 3.26
N ALA A 423 -16.21 3.35 3.67
CA ALA A 423 -17.60 3.34 4.09
C ALA A 423 -18.55 3.28 2.89
N VAL A 424 -19.63 2.52 3.03
CA VAL A 424 -20.74 2.61 2.08
C VAL A 424 -21.42 3.96 2.25
N ILE A 425 -21.63 4.63 1.12
CA ILE A 425 -22.43 5.83 1.00
C ILE A 425 -23.46 5.65 -0.11
N VAL A 426 -24.47 6.51 -0.14
CA VAL A 426 -25.38 6.66 -1.27
C VAL A 426 -25.00 7.91 -2.06
N LEU A 427 -24.83 7.74 -3.37
CA LEU A 427 -24.65 8.82 -4.32
C LEU A 427 -25.48 8.53 -5.57
N ASN A 428 -26.25 9.51 -6.04
CA ASN A 428 -27.21 9.32 -7.15
C ASN A 428 -28.15 8.13 -6.90
N GLN A 429 -28.60 7.96 -5.66
CA GLN A 429 -29.43 6.85 -5.16
C GLN A 429 -28.81 5.45 -5.38
N GLN A 430 -27.50 5.35 -5.57
CA GLN A 430 -26.76 4.09 -5.68
C GLN A 430 -25.81 3.92 -4.50
N LEU A 431 -25.65 2.68 -4.03
CA LEU A 431 -24.63 2.35 -3.05
C LEU A 431 -23.25 2.37 -3.72
N VAL A 432 -22.36 3.19 -3.19
CA VAL A 432 -20.97 3.31 -3.62
C VAL A 432 -20.05 3.31 -2.39
N VAL A 433 -18.75 3.16 -2.60
CA VAL A 433 -17.77 3.16 -1.52
C VAL A 433 -17.07 4.53 -1.47
N GLY A 434 -17.14 5.17 -0.31
CA GLY A 434 -16.38 6.37 0.01
C GLY A 434 -14.94 6.05 0.42
N GLY A 435 -14.12 7.08 0.54
CA GLY A 435 -12.73 6.96 0.95
C GLY A 435 -12.08 8.34 1.00
N GLY A 436 -10.76 8.38 0.94
CA GLY A 436 -10.00 9.58 1.23
C GLY A 436 -9.91 9.88 2.73
N THR A 437 -8.94 10.70 3.10
CA THR A 437 -8.92 11.34 4.42
C THR A 437 -10.11 12.29 4.60
N SER A 438 -10.76 12.66 3.50
CA SER A 438 -12.07 13.27 3.47
C SER A 438 -13.17 12.42 4.11
N GLN A 439 -13.09 11.08 4.09
CA GLN A 439 -13.95 10.21 4.92
C GLN A 439 -13.48 10.15 6.38
N ALA A 440 -12.18 10.20 6.63
CA ALA A 440 -11.63 10.07 7.98
C ALA A 440 -12.00 11.27 8.89
N ALA A 441 -11.98 12.49 8.36
CA ALA A 441 -12.36 13.70 9.10
C ALA A 441 -13.80 13.68 9.65
N PRO A 442 -14.87 13.38 8.88
CA PRO A 442 -16.23 13.29 9.37
C PRO A 442 -16.46 12.09 10.30
N ILE A 443 -15.69 11.00 10.18
CA ILE A 443 -15.67 9.93 11.21
C ILE A 443 -15.27 10.54 12.55
N TRP A 444 -14.13 11.24 12.60
CA TRP A 444 -13.66 11.90 13.82
C TRP A 444 -14.61 12.99 14.34
N ALA A 445 -15.27 13.73 13.45
CA ALA A 445 -16.29 14.69 13.84
C ALA A 445 -17.51 14.01 14.51
N GLY A 446 -17.94 12.86 13.99
CA GLY A 446 -18.97 12.03 14.61
C GLY A 446 -18.52 11.49 15.97
N ILE A 447 -17.30 10.97 16.06
CA ILE A 447 -16.69 10.49 17.30
C ILE A 447 -16.68 11.61 18.35
N ALA A 448 -16.21 12.80 17.99
CA ALA A 448 -16.17 13.97 18.87
C ALA A 448 -17.56 14.38 19.36
N ALA A 449 -18.61 14.28 18.53
CA ALA A 449 -19.97 14.56 18.97
C ALA A 449 -20.47 13.55 20.01
N VAL A 450 -20.17 12.26 19.83
CA VAL A 450 -20.49 11.22 20.83
C VAL A 450 -19.72 11.45 22.14
N MET A 451 -18.41 11.74 22.04
CA MET A 451 -17.57 12.02 23.20
C MET A 451 -18.01 13.29 23.94
N ASN A 452 -18.37 14.36 23.24
CA ASN A 452 -18.89 15.58 23.87
C ASN A 452 -20.15 15.29 24.70
N GLN A 453 -21.10 14.54 24.15
CA GLN A 453 -22.30 14.14 24.89
C GLN A 453 -21.96 13.31 26.13
N PHE A 454 -21.01 12.37 26.01
CA PHE A 454 -20.52 11.57 27.13
C PHE A 454 -19.86 12.43 28.22
N LEU A 455 -18.88 13.26 27.85
CA LEU A 455 -18.11 14.09 28.79
C LEU A 455 -19.03 15.02 29.57
N ILE A 456 -19.90 15.76 28.88
CA ILE A 456 -20.86 16.68 29.52
C ILE A 456 -21.83 15.91 30.43
N GLY A 457 -22.33 14.76 29.99
CA GLY A 457 -23.21 13.90 30.80
C GLY A 457 -22.56 13.32 32.05
N ASN A 458 -21.23 13.36 32.14
CA ASN A 458 -20.45 12.86 33.28
C ASN A 458 -19.68 13.98 34.00
N GLU A 459 -20.23 15.21 34.00
CA GLU A 459 -19.66 16.38 34.70
C GLU A 459 -18.27 16.81 34.20
N GLY A 460 -17.90 16.37 33.00
CA GLY A 460 -16.75 16.89 32.26
C GLY A 460 -17.10 18.13 31.44
N ARG A 461 -16.18 18.53 30.58
CA ARG A 461 -16.33 19.62 29.61
C ARG A 461 -16.25 19.08 28.18
N ALA A 462 -16.86 19.81 27.24
CA ALA A 462 -16.68 19.56 25.82
C ALA A 462 -15.18 19.58 25.45
N LEU A 463 -14.83 18.88 24.37
CA LEU A 463 -13.46 18.64 23.93
C LEU A 463 -12.70 19.95 23.67
N GLY A 464 -13.26 20.87 22.88
CA GLY A 464 -12.60 22.13 22.53
C GLY A 464 -11.25 21.90 21.85
N ASP A 465 -10.19 22.50 22.41
CA ASP A 465 -8.79 22.30 22.00
C ASP A 465 -8.35 20.86 22.30
N LEU A 466 -8.48 20.00 21.29
CA LEU A 466 -8.33 18.56 21.45
C LEU A 466 -6.87 18.11 21.38
N ASN A 467 -6.03 18.76 20.59
CA ASN A 467 -4.65 18.32 20.32
C ASN A 467 -3.82 18.13 21.61
N PRO A 468 -3.72 19.11 22.54
CA PRO A 468 -2.96 18.92 23.77
C PRO A 468 -3.43 17.73 24.62
N THR A 469 -4.73 17.44 24.59
CA THR A 469 -5.33 16.34 25.35
C THR A 469 -5.02 14.98 24.70
N LEU A 470 -5.11 14.87 23.37
CA LEU A 470 -4.77 13.64 22.64
C LEU A 470 -3.34 13.19 22.92
N TYR A 471 -2.37 14.11 22.82
CA TYR A 471 -0.96 13.79 23.04
C TYR A 471 -0.67 13.47 24.51
N ARG A 472 -1.39 14.08 25.45
CA ARG A 472 -1.31 13.71 26.87
C ARG A 472 -1.82 12.30 27.11
N VAL A 473 -2.97 11.96 26.54
CA VAL A 473 -3.56 10.61 26.64
C VAL A 473 -2.60 9.58 26.05
N ALA A 474 -2.08 9.82 24.85
CA ALA A 474 -1.13 8.92 24.20
C ALA A 474 0.18 8.75 24.97
N ALA A 475 0.61 9.76 25.73
CA ALA A 475 1.86 9.70 26.50
C ALA A 475 1.78 8.83 27.76
N GLY A 476 0.59 8.54 28.30
CA GLY A 476 0.52 7.76 29.54
C GLY A 476 -0.84 7.55 30.19
N ALA A 477 -1.95 7.68 29.46
CA ALA A 477 -3.25 7.32 30.02
C ALA A 477 -3.36 5.83 30.33
N THR A 478 -4.32 5.48 31.18
CA THR A 478 -4.44 4.12 31.73
C THR A 478 -4.96 3.11 30.71
N ARG A 479 -5.76 3.54 29.74
CA ARG A 479 -6.40 2.67 28.76
C ARG A 479 -5.71 2.84 27.40
N PRO A 480 -5.67 1.77 26.57
CA PRO A 480 -5.19 1.91 25.19
C PRO A 480 -6.24 2.68 24.38
N ALA A 481 -6.09 4.00 24.31
CA ALA A 481 -7.01 4.90 23.63
C ALA A 481 -6.81 4.95 22.10
N PHE A 482 -5.68 4.43 21.61
CA PHE A 482 -5.33 4.43 20.19
C PHE A 482 -4.88 3.05 19.73
N HIS A 483 -5.29 2.68 18.52
CA HIS A 483 -4.68 1.62 17.74
C HIS A 483 -3.48 2.20 17.00
N ASP A 484 -2.28 1.77 17.39
CA ASP A 484 -1.00 2.21 16.79
C ASP A 484 -0.77 1.52 15.44
N ILE A 485 -0.67 2.29 14.36
CA ILE A 485 -0.44 1.78 13.00
C ILE A 485 1.05 1.84 12.69
N THR A 486 1.70 0.68 12.66
CA THR A 486 3.16 0.60 12.55
C THR A 486 3.65 0.12 11.17
N LEU A 487 2.75 -0.02 10.20
CA LEU A 487 3.05 -0.58 8.88
C LEU A 487 2.53 0.32 7.75
N GLY A 488 3.30 0.35 6.67
CA GLY A 488 3.01 1.17 5.49
C GLY A 488 3.76 2.50 5.50
N THR A 489 3.47 3.31 4.51
CA THR A 489 4.18 4.56 4.22
C THR A 489 3.19 5.57 3.64
N ASN A 490 3.62 6.83 3.54
CA ASN A 490 3.17 7.69 2.45
C ASN A 490 4.39 8.02 1.56
N ALA A 491 4.32 9.03 0.70
CA ALA A 491 5.44 9.36 -0.20
C ALA A 491 6.66 9.94 0.53
N VAL A 492 6.53 10.37 1.79
CA VAL A 492 7.55 11.15 2.50
C VAL A 492 7.92 10.60 3.88
N ALA A 493 7.14 9.68 4.42
CA ALA A 493 7.30 9.11 5.76
C ALA A 493 6.90 7.62 5.80
N VAL A 494 7.36 6.95 6.84
CA VAL A 494 7.11 5.53 7.12
C VAL A 494 6.39 5.42 8.45
N ALA A 495 5.34 4.59 8.50
CA ALA A 495 4.63 4.30 9.74
C ALA A 495 5.55 3.53 10.71
N LYS A 496 5.45 3.81 12.01
CA LYS A 496 6.36 3.26 13.03
C LYS A 496 5.69 3.23 14.39
N PRO A 497 6.18 2.43 15.36
CA PRO A 497 5.61 2.42 16.71
C PRO A 497 5.54 3.82 17.35
N GLY A 498 4.38 4.13 17.93
CA GLY A 498 4.03 5.42 18.49
C GLY A 498 3.68 6.45 17.40
N TYR A 499 3.90 7.73 17.69
CA TYR A 499 3.57 8.77 16.71
C TYR A 499 4.40 8.64 15.42
N ASP A 500 3.71 8.73 14.28
CA ASP A 500 4.33 8.87 12.97
C ASP A 500 3.63 9.91 12.06
N MET A 501 4.34 10.33 11.01
CA MET A 501 3.89 11.36 10.07
C MET A 501 3.02 10.80 8.93
N VAL A 502 2.40 9.64 9.13
CA VAL A 502 1.46 9.03 8.17
C VAL A 502 0.09 8.86 8.82
N THR A 503 0.05 8.39 10.06
CA THR A 503 -1.18 8.03 10.80
C THR A 503 -1.30 8.72 12.16
N GLY A 504 -0.31 9.53 12.55
CA GLY A 504 -0.34 10.33 13.76
C GLY A 504 -0.21 9.47 15.00
N LEU A 505 -1.09 9.70 15.99
CA LEU A 505 -1.24 8.85 17.17
C LEU A 505 -1.98 7.53 16.88
N GLY A 506 -2.47 7.35 15.65
CA GLY A 506 -3.26 6.21 15.23
C GLY A 506 -4.77 6.45 15.23
N SER A 507 -5.54 5.37 15.12
CA SER A 507 -7.00 5.41 15.11
C SER A 507 -7.58 5.19 16.51
N PRO A 508 -8.79 5.67 16.82
CA PRO A 508 -9.26 5.70 18.20
C PRO A 508 -9.97 4.41 18.64
N ASP A 509 -9.70 3.98 19.88
CA ASP A 509 -10.68 3.25 20.69
C ASP A 509 -11.51 4.28 21.45
N VAL A 510 -12.74 4.53 20.99
CA VAL A 510 -13.52 5.69 21.45
C VAL A 510 -14.02 5.56 22.89
N ASP A 511 -14.40 4.37 23.36
CA ASP A 511 -14.80 4.19 24.77
C ASP A 511 -13.61 4.44 25.70
N ASN A 512 -12.43 3.92 25.37
CA ASN A 512 -11.21 4.17 26.15
C ASN A 512 -10.82 5.64 26.10
N LEU A 513 -10.75 6.23 24.91
CA LEU A 513 -10.36 7.63 24.72
C LEU A 513 -11.29 8.58 25.47
N ALA A 514 -12.61 8.40 25.40
CA ALA A 514 -13.56 9.25 26.10
C ALA A 514 -13.38 9.19 27.63
N ARG A 515 -13.11 7.99 28.18
CA ARG A 515 -12.87 7.80 29.62
C ARG A 515 -11.54 8.40 30.06
N ASP A 516 -10.49 8.20 29.29
CA ASP A 516 -9.18 8.77 29.60
C ASP A 516 -9.19 10.30 29.53
N ILE A 517 -9.90 10.88 28.54
CA ILE A 517 -10.13 12.34 28.49
C ILE A 517 -10.86 12.83 29.74
N LEU A 518 -11.90 12.12 30.19
CA LEU A 518 -12.62 12.47 31.41
C LEU A 518 -11.72 12.40 32.65
N ASP A 519 -10.87 11.37 32.75
CA ASP A 519 -9.91 11.21 33.83
C ASP A 519 -8.89 12.37 33.83
N VAL A 520 -8.38 12.77 32.65
CA VAL A 520 -7.52 13.96 32.48
C VAL A 520 -8.23 15.24 32.92
N GLN A 521 -9.51 15.42 32.57
CA GLN A 521 -10.29 16.59 32.97
C GLN A 521 -10.50 16.67 34.49
N ARG A 522 -10.54 15.52 35.16
CA ARG A 522 -10.68 15.39 36.63
C ARG A 522 -9.33 15.41 37.38
N GLY A 523 -8.21 15.43 36.67
CA GLY A 523 -6.87 15.35 37.26
C GLY A 523 -6.53 13.97 37.84
N LEU A 524 -7.11 12.90 37.27
CA LEU A 524 -6.90 11.51 37.65
C LEU A 524 -5.89 10.78 36.76
N ALA A 525 -5.50 11.38 35.63
CA ALA A 525 -4.58 10.84 34.63
C ALA A 525 -3.52 11.86 34.22
#